data_AF-A0A3C1LNP3-F1
#
_entry.id   AF-A0A3C1LNP3-F1
#
_cell.length_a   1.000
_cell.length_b   1.000
_cell.length_c   1.000
_cell.angle_alpha   90.00
_cell.angle_beta   90.00
_cell.angle_gamma   90.00
#
_symmetry.space_group_name_H-M   'P 1'
#
loop_
_entity.id
_entity.type
_entity.pdbx_description
1 polymer ?
#
loop_
_entity_poly.entity_id
_entity_poly.type
_entity_poly.pdbx_seq_one_letter_code
_entity_poly.pdbx_strand_id
1 'polypeptide(L)'
;MQGVRLLQYTIIPKVKGEIKLPAFKFSWLDSKTGRYMSFSTKEQTLSVKPGSLVPGSQPSRTLKELQMLGLSGKTNYQDQGPIYLKWWFWSFLALIILSLIPSFYLYDKRRQQAKDPKKWQHKQLQITLKQELQRARKAALNKDPEFFQIAQNATQNYLNTKYDLPAHLCQAELMEALAQNGVDAELIALISSFFTQIQAARYAPTSQEQDPYLQLSQALEQIATALEQA
;
A
#
# COMPACT_ATOMS: atom_id res chain seq x y z
N MET A 1 41.82 22.29 9.15
CA MET A 1 41.58 23.64 9.70
C MET A 1 41.76 23.58 11.20
N GLN A 2 42.74 24.29 11.76
CA GLN A 2 42.95 24.37 13.20
C GLN A 2 42.27 25.64 13.69
N GLY A 3 41.32 25.51 14.61
CA GLY A 3 40.66 26.64 15.27
C GLY A 3 41.09 26.70 16.72
N VAL A 4 41.57 27.85 17.18
CA VAL A 4 41.84 28.10 18.60
C VAL A 4 40.60 28.75 19.20
N ARG A 5 40.01 28.11 20.22
CA ARG A 5 38.89 28.69 20.98
C ARG A 5 39.42 29.26 22.29
N LEU A 6 39.43 30.60 22.39
CA LEU A 6 39.79 31.29 23.62
C LEU A 6 38.52 31.61 24.42
N LEU A 7 38.41 31.07 25.63
CA LEU A 7 37.30 31.31 26.55
C LEU A 7 37.79 32.24 27.65
N GLN A 8 37.27 33.47 27.68
CA GLN A 8 37.57 34.44 28.72
C GLN A 8 36.37 34.59 29.64
N TYR A 9 36.55 34.29 30.92
CA TYR A 9 35.53 34.46 31.95
C TYR A 9 35.98 35.50 32.97
N THR A 10 35.16 36.52 33.18
CA THR A 10 35.40 37.55 34.21
C THR A 10 34.71 37.14 35.50
N ILE A 11 35.49 36.95 36.56
CA ILE A 11 34.99 36.63 37.90
C ILE A 11 34.96 37.91 38.73
N ILE A 12 33.77 38.27 39.24
CA ILE A 12 33.59 39.44 40.11
C ILE A 12 33.33 38.94 41.54
N PRO A 13 34.29 39.07 42.47
CA PRO A 13 34.10 38.62 43.85
C PRO A 13 33.09 39.53 44.57
N LYS A 14 32.11 38.93 45.24
CA LYS A 14 31.07 39.64 45.99
C LYS A 14 31.42 39.87 47.47
N VAL A 15 32.37 39.10 48.00
CA VAL A 15 32.73 39.10 49.43
C VAL A 15 34.24 39.28 49.58
N LYS A 16 34.66 40.05 50.59
CA LYS A 16 36.07 40.24 50.95
C LYS A 16 36.63 39.01 51.68
N GLY A 17 37.91 38.71 51.49
CA GLY A 17 38.61 37.62 52.17
C GLY A 17 39.36 36.69 51.22
N GLU A 18 39.86 35.58 51.77
CA GLU A 18 40.51 34.52 50.99
C GLU A 18 39.45 33.58 50.40
N ILE A 19 39.37 33.52 49.07
CA ILE A 19 38.45 32.65 48.34
C ILE A 19 39.28 31.57 47.68
N LYS A 20 38.96 30.31 47.98
CA LYS A 20 39.56 29.14 47.32
C LYS A 20 38.75 28.80 46.07
N LEU A 21 39.39 28.84 44.90
CA LEU A 21 38.80 28.34 43.67
C LEU A 21 39.08 26.84 43.56
N PRO A 22 38.05 25.98 43.55
CA PRO A 22 38.24 24.54 43.45
C PRO A 22 38.83 24.16 42.08
N ALA A 23 39.46 22.99 42.02
CA ALA A 23 39.91 22.40 40.77
C ALA A 23 38.72 22.15 39.83
N PHE A 24 38.78 22.69 38.62
CA PHE A 24 37.80 22.44 37.57
C PHE A 24 38.32 21.35 36.63
N LYS A 25 37.45 20.40 36.28
CA LYS A 25 37.75 19.35 35.31
C LYS A 25 37.05 19.66 34.00
N PHE A 26 37.83 19.67 32.92
CA PHE A 26 37.34 19.82 31.56
C PHE A 26 37.68 18.57 30.77
N SER A 27 36.73 18.07 29.98
CA SER A 27 36.95 16.93 29.09
C SER A 27 36.60 17.29 27.66
N TRP A 28 37.41 16.85 26.71
CA TRP A 28 37.16 17.04 25.27
C TRP A 28 37.50 15.78 24.49
N LEU A 29 36.86 15.61 23.32
CA LEU A 29 37.18 14.54 22.40
C LEU A 29 38.39 14.96 21.55
N ASP A 30 39.49 14.22 21.64
CA ASP A 30 40.61 14.39 20.72
C ASP A 30 40.29 13.67 19.41
N SER A 31 40.04 14.43 18.35
CA SER A 31 39.64 13.91 17.05
C SER A 31 40.72 13.10 16.35
N LYS A 32 42.00 13.22 16.75
CA LYS A 32 43.08 12.42 16.17
C LYS A 32 43.17 11.02 16.78
N THR A 33 42.93 10.91 18.09
CA THR A 33 43.02 9.64 18.82
C THR A 33 41.66 8.96 19.02
N GLY A 34 40.55 9.67 18.75
CA GLY A 34 39.18 9.19 18.95
C GLY A 34 38.81 8.97 20.41
N ARG A 35 39.60 9.49 21.35
CA ARG A 35 39.44 9.28 22.79
C ARG A 35 39.16 10.59 23.50
N TYR A 36 38.44 10.49 24.62
CA TYR A 36 38.19 11.63 25.49
C TYR A 36 39.41 11.90 26.37
N MET A 37 39.95 13.11 26.29
CA MET A 37 40.99 13.62 27.19
C MET A 37 40.36 14.47 28.28
N SER A 38 40.98 14.49 29.46
CA SER A 38 40.56 15.33 30.57
C SER A 38 41.72 16.17 31.10
N PHE A 39 41.44 17.42 31.44
CA PHE A 39 42.37 18.36 32.05
C PHE A 39 41.75 18.90 33.34
N SER A 40 42.52 18.86 34.42
CA SER A 40 42.11 19.43 35.71
C SER A 40 42.96 20.65 36.01
N THR A 41 42.32 21.78 36.29
CA THR A 41 43.02 22.94 36.86
C THR A 41 43.43 22.64 38.30
N LYS A 42 44.47 23.31 38.78
CA LYS A 42 44.85 23.25 40.20
C LYS A 42 43.95 24.17 41.01
N GLU A 43 43.77 23.83 42.28
CA GLU A 43 43.11 24.71 43.25
C GLU A 43 43.97 25.98 43.42
N GLN A 44 43.33 27.15 43.44
CA GLN A 44 44.03 28.43 43.58
C GLN A 44 43.32 29.31 44.60
N THR A 45 44.08 29.83 45.56
CA THR A 45 43.58 30.76 46.57
C THR A 45 43.73 32.20 46.06
N LEU A 46 42.65 32.96 46.05
CA LEU A 46 42.65 34.39 45.73
C LEU A 46 42.41 35.21 47.00
N SER A 47 43.28 36.20 47.25
CA SER A 47 43.10 37.16 48.33
C SER A 47 42.40 38.41 47.80
N VAL A 48 41.12 38.59 48.13
CA VAL A 48 40.31 39.72 47.67
C VAL A 48 40.36 40.85 48.71
N LYS A 49 41.06 41.94 48.35
CA LYS A 49 41.10 43.16 49.17
C LYS A 49 39.78 43.94 49.06
N PRO A 50 39.33 44.63 50.13
CA PRO A 50 38.14 45.46 50.07
C PRO A 50 38.33 46.64 49.10
N GLY A 51 37.43 46.78 48.13
CA GLY A 51 37.33 47.97 47.30
C GLY A 51 36.76 49.14 48.11
N SER A 52 37.31 50.34 47.94
CA SER A 52 36.76 51.56 48.53
C SER A 52 35.37 51.81 47.93
N LEU A 53 34.33 51.80 48.75
CA LEU A 53 32.97 52.14 48.32
C LEU A 53 32.96 53.62 47.90
N VAL A 54 32.90 53.90 46.60
CA VAL A 54 32.58 55.25 46.12
C VAL A 54 31.08 55.47 46.42
N PRO A 55 30.70 56.40 47.31
CA PRO A 55 29.30 56.68 47.58
C PRO A 55 28.73 57.37 46.34
N GLY A 56 27.89 56.67 45.57
CA GLY A 56 27.28 57.22 44.34
C GLY A 56 27.12 56.23 43.19
N SER A 57 27.79 55.07 43.24
CA SER A 57 27.51 53.99 42.29
C SER A 57 26.53 53.01 42.92
N GLN A 58 25.23 53.33 42.85
CA GLN A 58 24.26 52.24 42.78
C GLN A 58 24.62 51.40 41.55
N PRO A 59 24.74 50.07 41.64
CA PRO A 59 24.62 49.24 40.46
C PRO A 59 23.16 49.36 39.99
N SER A 60 22.85 50.43 39.27
CA SER A 60 21.68 50.55 38.41
C SER A 60 21.91 49.59 37.25
N ARG A 61 21.63 48.33 37.56
CA ARG A 61 21.32 47.22 36.69
C ARG A 61 20.90 46.15 37.68
N THR A 62 19.60 46.16 38.00
CA THR A 62 18.83 44.92 37.99
C THR A 62 19.23 44.19 36.71
N LEU A 63 20.35 43.45 36.78
CA LEU A 63 20.48 42.20 36.06
C LEU A 63 19.32 41.40 36.62
N LYS A 64 18.15 41.62 35.98
CA LYS A 64 17.02 40.71 35.98
C LYS A 64 17.70 39.36 36.03
N GLU A 65 17.54 38.68 37.16
CA GLU A 65 17.99 37.33 37.36
C GLU A 65 17.83 36.70 35.98
N LEU A 66 18.96 36.42 35.32
CA LEU A 66 18.95 35.32 34.41
C LEU A 66 18.66 34.18 35.39
N GLN A 67 17.37 33.98 35.69
CA GLN A 67 16.79 32.68 35.79
C GLN A 67 17.42 32.01 34.59
N MET A 68 18.56 31.36 34.84
CA MET A 68 18.94 30.15 34.16
C MET A 68 17.60 29.47 34.04
N LEU A 69 17.06 29.52 32.81
CA LEU A 69 15.74 29.00 32.52
C LEU A 69 15.72 27.70 33.28
N GLY A 70 14.87 27.63 34.29
CA GLY A 70 14.86 26.51 35.20
C GLY A 70 14.60 25.29 34.36
N LEU A 71 15.67 24.66 33.90
CA LEU A 71 15.77 23.22 33.74
C LEU A 71 15.70 22.59 35.15
N SER A 72 15.21 23.32 36.17
CA SER A 72 14.19 22.89 37.12
C SER A 72 13.27 21.86 36.49
N GLY A 73 13.77 20.62 36.50
CA GLY A 73 13.04 19.55 37.12
C GLY A 73 11.63 19.37 36.56
N LYS A 74 11.52 19.08 35.27
CA LYS A 74 10.73 17.89 34.95
C LYS A 74 11.54 16.68 35.41
N THR A 75 11.61 16.48 36.73
CA THR A 75 12.15 15.28 37.39
C THR A 75 11.31 14.04 37.08
N ASN A 76 10.19 14.23 36.40
CA ASN A 76 9.44 13.17 35.73
C ASN A 76 9.85 13.07 34.25
N TYR A 77 11.15 12.91 33.96
CA TYR A 77 11.46 12.06 32.81
C TYR A 77 11.08 10.65 33.28
N GLN A 78 9.85 10.21 32.96
CA GLN A 78 9.60 8.79 32.94
C GLN A 78 10.63 8.25 31.97
N ASP A 79 11.63 7.57 32.51
CA ASP A 79 12.58 6.79 31.74
C ASP A 79 11.74 5.69 31.09
N GLN A 80 11.12 6.05 29.96
CA GLN A 80 10.39 5.13 29.13
C GLN A 80 11.49 4.27 28.55
N GLY A 81 11.85 3.23 29.31
CA GLY A 81 12.88 2.29 28.95
C GLY A 81 12.68 1.84 27.50
N PRO A 82 13.76 1.39 26.84
CA PRO A 82 13.81 1.30 25.40
C PRO A 82 12.57 0.59 24.83
N ILE A 83 11.98 1.14 23.77
CA ILE A 83 10.69 0.67 23.22
C ILE A 83 10.75 -0.83 22.84
N TYR A 84 11.93 -1.35 22.50
CA TYR A 84 12.15 -2.77 22.20
C TYR A 84 12.02 -3.72 23.41
N LEU A 85 12.01 -3.21 24.66
CA LEU A 85 11.71 -4.01 25.85
C LEU A 85 10.21 -4.24 26.04
N LYS A 86 9.36 -3.41 25.40
CA LYS A 86 7.90 -3.52 25.53
C LYS A 86 7.41 -4.65 24.63
N TRP A 87 6.66 -5.60 25.19
CA TRP A 87 6.14 -6.75 24.43
C TRP A 87 5.29 -6.35 23.22
N TRP A 88 4.56 -5.23 23.30
CA TRP A 88 3.74 -4.74 22.19
C TRP A 88 4.55 -4.30 20.96
N PHE A 89 5.81 -3.87 21.14
CA PHE A 89 6.72 -3.56 20.03
C PHE A 89 6.96 -4.81 19.16
N TRP A 90 7.22 -5.95 19.79
CA TRP A 90 7.41 -7.21 19.09
C TRP A 90 6.12 -7.72 18.43
N SER A 91 4.96 -7.48 19.05
CA SER A 91 3.66 -7.81 18.46
C SER A 91 3.40 -7.01 17.18
N PHE A 92 3.67 -5.70 17.16
CA PHE A 92 3.57 -4.89 15.94
C PHE A 92 4.61 -5.29 14.89
N LEU A 93 5.83 -5.57 15.30
CA LEU A 93 6.87 -6.02 14.38
C LEU A 93 6.49 -7.35 13.73
N ALA A 94 5.99 -8.30 14.52
CA ALA A 94 5.46 -9.56 14.03
C ALA A 94 4.27 -9.36 13.09
N LEU A 95 3.36 -8.42 13.39
CA LEU A 95 2.24 -8.08 12.51
C LEU A 95 2.72 -7.52 11.16
N ILE A 96 3.72 -6.64 11.16
CA ILE A 96 4.31 -6.09 9.93
C ILE A 96 4.94 -7.22 9.11
N ILE A 97 5.73 -8.09 9.74
CA ILE A 97 6.37 -9.23 9.05
C ILE A 97 5.31 -10.20 8.52
N LEU A 98 4.26 -10.48 9.29
CA LEU A 98 3.18 -11.36 8.88
C LEU A 98 2.38 -10.76 7.71
N SER A 99 2.25 -9.43 7.65
CA SER A 99 1.61 -8.70 6.55
C SER A 99 2.43 -8.74 5.25
N LEU A 100 3.76 -8.90 5.33
CA LEU A 100 4.61 -9.02 4.13
C LEU A 100 4.31 -10.28 3.32
N ILE A 101 3.91 -11.38 3.96
CA ILE A 101 3.62 -12.66 3.28
C ILE A 101 2.46 -12.54 2.28
N PRO A 102 1.24 -12.09 2.67
CA PRO A 102 0.15 -11.88 1.72
C PRO A 102 0.46 -10.76 0.73
N SER A 103 1.19 -9.72 1.14
CA SER A 103 1.59 -8.63 0.25
C SER A 103 2.49 -9.13 -0.89
N PHE A 104 3.47 -9.98 -0.58
CA PHE A 104 4.35 -10.60 -1.57
C PHE A 104 3.58 -11.51 -2.52
N TYR A 105 2.65 -12.32 -2.02
CA TYR A 105 1.82 -13.18 -2.85
C TYR A 105 0.94 -12.38 -3.82
N LEU A 106 0.32 -11.29 -3.34
CA LEU A 106 -0.47 -10.39 -4.18
C LEU A 106 0.39 -9.68 -5.22
N TYR A 107 1.60 -9.25 -4.85
CA TYR A 107 2.56 -8.64 -5.77
C TYR A 107 2.98 -9.60 -6.87
N ASP A 108 3.35 -10.84 -6.54
CA ASP A 108 3.78 -11.81 -7.53
C ASP A 108 2.63 -12.20 -8.47
N LYS A 109 1.41 -12.39 -7.93
CA LYS A 109 0.21 -12.61 -8.74
C LYS A 109 -0.02 -11.47 -9.74
N ARG A 110 0.08 -10.22 -9.30
CA ARG A 110 -0.04 -9.04 -10.18
C ARG A 110 1.09 -8.95 -11.20
N ARG A 111 2.31 -9.29 -10.81
CA ARG A 111 3.46 -9.32 -11.72
C ARG A 111 3.31 -10.37 -12.81
N GLN A 112 2.80 -11.56 -12.47
CA GLN A 112 2.50 -12.60 -13.45
C GLN A 112 1.38 -12.16 -14.42
N GLN A 113 0.37 -11.45 -13.92
CA GLN A 113 -0.68 -10.84 -14.75
C GLN A 113 -0.12 -9.79 -15.71
N ALA A 114 0.85 -8.97 -15.26
CA ALA A 114 1.46 -7.93 -16.07
C ALA A 114 2.43 -8.46 -17.15
N LYS A 115 3.01 -9.65 -16.96
CA LYS A 115 3.92 -10.27 -17.95
C LYS A 115 3.19 -10.67 -19.23
N ASP A 116 2.01 -11.27 -19.10
CA ASP A 116 1.19 -11.73 -20.23
C ASP A 116 -0.29 -11.33 -20.03
N PRO A 117 -0.65 -10.05 -20.23
CA PRO A 117 -2.02 -9.57 -20.00
C PRO A 117 -3.04 -10.32 -20.87
N LYS A 118 -2.68 -10.64 -22.13
CA LYS A 118 -3.54 -11.37 -23.06
C LYS A 118 -3.85 -12.79 -22.59
N LYS A 119 -2.85 -13.54 -22.09
CA LYS A 119 -3.08 -14.90 -21.56
C LYS A 119 -3.92 -14.87 -20.29
N TRP A 120 -3.71 -13.87 -19.44
CA TRP A 120 -4.52 -13.71 -18.24
C TRP A 120 -5.98 -13.37 -18.56
N GLN A 121 -6.22 -12.42 -19.48
CA GLN A 121 -7.55 -12.09 -19.96
C GLN A 121 -8.24 -13.30 -20.58
N HIS A 122 -7.55 -14.05 -21.45
CA HIS A 122 -8.08 -15.27 -22.05
C HIS A 122 -8.43 -16.33 -20.98
N LYS A 123 -7.58 -16.51 -19.97
CA LYS A 123 -7.87 -17.41 -18.84
C LYS A 123 -9.09 -16.96 -18.03
N GLN A 124 -9.23 -15.66 -17.76
CA GLN A 124 -10.42 -15.15 -17.08
C GLN A 124 -11.67 -15.38 -17.90
N LEU A 125 -11.60 -15.12 -19.22
CA LEU A 125 -12.70 -15.34 -20.14
C LEU A 125 -13.16 -16.81 -20.14
N GLN A 126 -12.22 -17.76 -20.19
CA GLN A 126 -12.54 -19.20 -20.10
C GLN A 126 -13.18 -19.58 -18.76
N ILE A 127 -12.71 -18.99 -17.64
CA ILE A 127 -13.31 -19.24 -16.32
C ILE A 127 -14.75 -18.74 -16.29
N THR A 128 -15.00 -17.52 -16.76
CA THR A 128 -16.34 -16.93 -16.83
C THR A 128 -17.25 -17.76 -17.72
N LEU A 129 -16.80 -18.14 -18.92
CA LEU A 129 -17.55 -19.01 -19.83
C LEU A 129 -17.92 -20.32 -19.15
N LYS A 130 -16.97 -21.02 -18.52
CA LYS A 130 -17.25 -22.29 -17.82
C LYS A 130 -18.27 -22.14 -16.71
N GLN A 131 -18.22 -21.03 -15.95
CA GLN A 131 -19.21 -20.76 -14.90
C GLN A 131 -20.60 -20.51 -15.48
N GLU A 132 -20.69 -19.75 -16.57
CA GLU A 132 -21.98 -19.45 -17.23
C GLU A 132 -22.57 -20.68 -17.94
N LEU A 133 -21.74 -21.50 -18.60
CA LEU A 133 -22.15 -22.79 -19.17
C LEU A 133 -22.67 -23.73 -18.08
N GLN A 134 -22.02 -23.78 -16.91
CA GLN A 134 -22.51 -24.57 -15.77
C GLN A 134 -23.87 -24.07 -15.26
N ARG A 135 -24.09 -22.75 -15.23
CA ARG A 135 -25.39 -22.17 -14.88
C ARG A 135 -26.45 -22.52 -15.92
N ALA A 136 -26.14 -22.37 -17.20
CA ALA A 136 -27.03 -22.74 -18.30
C ALA A 136 -27.41 -24.22 -18.23
N ARG A 137 -26.44 -25.12 -17.99
CA ARG A 137 -26.68 -26.57 -17.86
C ARG A 137 -27.62 -26.90 -16.69
N LYS A 138 -27.45 -26.23 -15.54
CA LYS A 138 -28.36 -26.39 -14.40
C LYS A 138 -29.77 -25.89 -14.70
N ALA A 139 -29.89 -24.74 -15.36
CA ALA A 139 -31.18 -24.19 -15.77
C ALA A 139 -31.90 -25.12 -16.77
N ALA A 140 -31.16 -25.69 -17.72
CA ALA A 140 -31.68 -26.66 -18.69
C ALA A 140 -32.18 -27.96 -18.01
N LEU A 141 -31.43 -28.49 -17.05
CA LEU A 141 -31.84 -29.68 -16.27
C LEU A 141 -33.15 -29.46 -15.50
N ASN A 142 -33.33 -28.25 -14.97
CA ASN A 142 -34.54 -27.88 -14.23
C ASN A 142 -35.68 -27.40 -15.15
N LYS A 143 -35.47 -27.37 -16.48
CA LYS A 143 -36.40 -26.79 -17.47
C LYS A 143 -36.84 -25.37 -17.12
N ASP A 144 -35.91 -24.60 -16.57
CA ASP A 144 -36.14 -23.24 -16.15
C ASP A 144 -36.14 -22.31 -17.39
N PRO A 145 -37.17 -21.49 -17.63
CA PRO A 145 -37.20 -20.53 -18.73
C PRO A 145 -36.04 -19.51 -18.67
N GLU A 146 -35.37 -19.34 -17.53
CA GLU A 146 -34.14 -18.53 -17.44
C GLU A 146 -32.99 -19.08 -18.30
N PHE A 147 -33.00 -20.37 -18.64
CA PHE A 147 -31.99 -21.00 -19.49
C PHE A 147 -31.75 -20.22 -20.79
N PHE A 148 -32.82 -19.81 -21.48
CA PHE A 148 -32.72 -19.10 -22.76
C PHE A 148 -31.96 -17.78 -22.63
N GLN A 149 -32.20 -17.04 -21.54
CA GLN A 149 -31.51 -15.78 -21.27
C GLN A 149 -30.05 -16.02 -20.89
N ILE A 150 -29.78 -17.01 -20.03
CA ILE A 150 -28.42 -17.35 -19.60
C ILE A 150 -27.57 -17.81 -20.79
N ALA A 151 -28.11 -18.68 -21.66
CA ALA A 151 -27.43 -19.19 -22.83
C ALA A 151 -27.11 -18.09 -23.87
N GLN A 152 -28.09 -17.21 -24.14
CA GLN A 152 -27.90 -16.08 -25.04
C GLN A 152 -26.84 -15.12 -24.50
N ASN A 153 -26.98 -14.71 -23.23
CA ASN A 153 -26.06 -13.76 -22.60
C ASN A 153 -24.65 -14.34 -22.48
N ALA A 154 -24.50 -15.63 -22.18
CA ALA A 154 -23.19 -16.26 -22.07
C ALA A 154 -22.42 -16.24 -23.40
N THR A 155 -23.13 -16.56 -24.49
CA THR A 155 -22.57 -16.55 -25.84
C THR A 155 -22.20 -15.12 -26.26
N GLN A 156 -23.11 -14.16 -26.06
CA GLN A 156 -22.89 -12.76 -26.40
C GLN A 156 -21.76 -12.13 -25.57
N ASN A 157 -21.74 -12.32 -24.25
CA ASN A 157 -20.68 -11.80 -23.36
C ASN A 157 -19.30 -12.36 -23.73
N TYR A 158 -19.23 -13.64 -24.07
CA TYR A 158 -17.98 -14.24 -24.50
C TYR A 158 -17.45 -13.60 -25.79
N LEU A 159 -18.30 -13.47 -26.81
CA LEU A 159 -17.95 -12.86 -28.09
C LEU A 159 -17.53 -11.40 -27.92
N ASN A 160 -18.29 -10.64 -27.14
CA ASN A 160 -17.98 -9.24 -26.84
C ASN A 160 -16.62 -9.10 -26.15
N THR A 161 -16.31 -9.96 -25.19
CA THR A 161 -15.03 -9.89 -24.47
C THR A 161 -13.86 -10.40 -25.32
N LYS A 162 -14.07 -11.40 -26.19
CA LYS A 162 -13.01 -11.96 -27.04
C LYS A 162 -12.59 -11.02 -28.16
N TYR A 163 -13.55 -10.33 -28.78
CA TYR A 163 -13.33 -9.43 -29.91
C TYR A 163 -13.41 -7.95 -29.53
N ASP A 164 -13.44 -7.62 -28.24
CA ASP A 164 -13.52 -6.26 -27.70
C ASP A 164 -14.69 -5.44 -28.28
N LEU A 165 -15.87 -6.08 -28.37
CA LEU A 165 -17.08 -5.49 -28.95
C LEU A 165 -17.98 -4.87 -27.87
N PRO A 166 -18.71 -3.80 -28.20
CA PRO A 166 -19.68 -3.20 -27.29
C PRO A 166 -20.84 -4.15 -26.95
N ALA A 167 -21.25 -4.15 -25.68
CA ALA A 167 -22.28 -5.07 -25.18
C ALA A 167 -23.71 -4.81 -25.71
N HIS A 168 -23.95 -3.66 -26.36
CA HIS A 168 -25.27 -3.22 -26.81
C HIS A 168 -25.57 -3.52 -28.28
N LEU A 169 -24.69 -4.27 -28.97
CA LEU A 169 -24.89 -4.59 -30.37
C LEU A 169 -26.13 -5.47 -30.58
N CYS A 170 -26.88 -5.16 -31.64
CA CYS A 170 -27.94 -6.03 -32.14
C CYS A 170 -27.33 -7.30 -32.72
N GLN A 171 -28.13 -8.38 -32.83
CA GLN A 171 -27.63 -9.65 -33.37
C GLN A 171 -27.04 -9.50 -34.78
N ALA A 172 -27.67 -8.70 -35.64
CA ALA A 172 -27.16 -8.42 -36.99
C ALA A 172 -25.81 -7.67 -36.96
N GLU A 173 -25.72 -6.62 -36.16
CA GLU A 173 -24.50 -5.82 -35.97
C GLU A 173 -23.36 -6.66 -35.37
N LEU A 174 -23.68 -7.59 -34.47
CA LEU A 174 -22.73 -8.53 -33.88
C LEU A 174 -22.16 -9.48 -34.95
N MET A 175 -22.99 -10.02 -35.85
CA MET A 175 -22.50 -10.88 -36.93
C MET A 175 -21.60 -10.13 -37.92
N GLU A 176 -21.96 -8.89 -38.26
CA GLU A 176 -21.12 -8.02 -39.09
C GLU A 176 -19.78 -7.70 -38.41
N ALA A 177 -19.81 -7.39 -37.12
CA ALA A 177 -18.60 -7.12 -36.34
C ALA A 177 -17.69 -8.36 -36.24
N LEU A 178 -18.26 -9.57 -36.11
CA LEU A 178 -17.49 -10.82 -36.13
C LEU A 178 -16.84 -11.06 -37.51
N ALA A 179 -17.57 -10.79 -38.59
CA ALA A 179 -17.02 -10.90 -39.94
C ALA A 179 -15.85 -9.94 -40.17
N GLN A 180 -15.95 -8.70 -39.68
CA GLN A 180 -14.87 -7.70 -39.74
C GLN A 180 -13.63 -8.11 -38.94
N ASN A 181 -13.81 -8.88 -37.85
CA ASN A 181 -12.72 -9.41 -37.03
C ASN A 181 -12.09 -10.71 -37.59
N GLY A 182 -12.51 -11.16 -38.78
CA GLY A 182 -11.90 -12.31 -39.47
C GLY A 182 -12.34 -13.67 -38.93
N VAL A 183 -13.51 -13.76 -38.30
CA VAL A 183 -14.10 -15.04 -37.86
C VAL A 183 -14.61 -15.83 -39.06
N ASP A 184 -14.44 -17.15 -39.02
CA ASP A 184 -14.89 -18.04 -40.09
C ASP A 184 -16.41 -17.95 -40.33
N ALA A 185 -16.80 -17.93 -41.60
CA ALA A 185 -18.18 -17.81 -42.04
C ALA A 185 -19.06 -18.97 -41.54
N GLU A 186 -18.48 -20.17 -41.42
CA GLU A 186 -19.17 -21.34 -40.86
C GLU A 186 -19.55 -21.12 -39.39
N LEU A 187 -18.63 -20.55 -38.61
CA LEU A 187 -18.83 -20.29 -37.19
C LEU A 187 -19.85 -19.16 -36.98
N ILE A 188 -19.82 -18.12 -37.81
CA ILE A 188 -20.82 -17.04 -37.80
C ILE A 188 -22.22 -17.59 -38.10
N ALA A 189 -22.36 -18.45 -39.12
CA ALA A 189 -23.63 -19.09 -39.46
C ALA A 189 -24.17 -19.97 -38.33
N LEU A 190 -23.27 -20.70 -37.65
CA LEU A 190 -23.61 -21.54 -36.51
C LEU A 190 -24.12 -20.69 -35.32
N ILE A 191 -23.43 -19.61 -34.96
CA ILE A 191 -23.89 -18.70 -33.88
C ILE A 191 -25.22 -18.04 -34.26
N SER A 192 -25.36 -17.59 -35.51
CA SER A 192 -26.61 -16.96 -35.97
C SER A 192 -27.80 -17.91 -35.87
N SER A 193 -27.63 -19.17 -36.32
CA SER A 193 -28.70 -20.17 -36.25
C SER A 193 -29.06 -20.50 -34.80
N PHE A 194 -28.07 -20.60 -33.90
CA PHE A 194 -28.30 -20.81 -32.48
C PHE A 194 -29.11 -19.69 -31.82
N PHE A 195 -28.78 -18.42 -32.08
CA PHE A 195 -29.56 -17.30 -31.54
C PHE A 195 -31.01 -17.30 -32.07
N THR A 196 -31.21 -17.61 -33.35
CA THR A 196 -32.56 -17.74 -33.92
C THR A 196 -33.35 -18.87 -33.26
N GLN A 197 -32.72 -20.01 -33.00
CA GLN A 197 -33.36 -21.14 -32.30
C GLN A 197 -33.72 -20.81 -30.85
N ILE A 198 -32.83 -20.12 -30.11
CA ILE A 198 -33.13 -19.67 -28.73
C ILE A 198 -34.30 -18.68 -28.72
N GLN A 199 -34.31 -17.71 -29.63
CA GLN A 199 -35.39 -16.74 -29.72
C GLN A 199 -36.71 -17.40 -30.09
N ALA A 200 -36.71 -18.32 -31.06
CA ALA A 200 -37.89 -19.08 -31.43
C ALA A 200 -38.43 -19.89 -30.24
N ALA A 201 -37.55 -20.59 -29.50
CA ALA A 201 -37.94 -21.34 -28.32
C ALA A 201 -38.50 -20.45 -27.19
N ARG A 202 -37.96 -19.24 -27.03
CA ARG A 202 -38.38 -18.28 -25.99
C ARG A 202 -39.71 -17.60 -26.32
N TYR A 203 -39.91 -17.19 -27.57
CA TYR A 203 -41.05 -16.35 -27.98
C TYR A 203 -42.16 -17.11 -28.72
N ALA A 204 -41.89 -18.32 -29.22
CA ALA A 204 -42.85 -19.18 -29.92
C ALA A 204 -42.82 -20.64 -29.40
N PRO A 205 -43.14 -20.88 -28.11
CA PRO A 205 -43.01 -22.21 -27.49
C PRO A 205 -43.97 -23.27 -28.07
N THR A 206 -45.05 -22.87 -28.74
CA THR A 206 -46.07 -23.77 -29.31
C THR A 206 -45.66 -24.47 -30.61
N SER A 207 -44.54 -24.08 -31.22
CA SER A 207 -44.10 -24.63 -32.53
C SER A 207 -43.04 -25.73 -32.44
N GLN A 208 -42.62 -26.14 -31.24
CA GLN A 208 -41.57 -27.15 -31.07
C GLN A 208 -42.13 -28.49 -30.56
N GLU A 209 -42.01 -29.53 -31.38
CA GLU A 209 -42.39 -30.92 -31.04
C GLU A 209 -41.36 -31.64 -30.15
N GLN A 210 -40.13 -31.10 -30.01
CA GLN A 210 -39.02 -31.71 -29.28
C GLN A 210 -38.56 -30.85 -28.10
N ASP A 211 -37.98 -31.49 -27.07
CA ASP A 211 -37.49 -30.84 -25.84
C ASP A 211 -36.36 -29.82 -26.16
N PRO A 212 -36.66 -28.50 -26.18
CA PRO A 212 -35.74 -27.50 -26.72
C PRO A 212 -34.51 -27.32 -25.82
N TYR A 213 -34.64 -27.64 -24.53
CA TYR A 213 -33.56 -27.53 -23.55
C TYR A 213 -32.38 -28.47 -23.88
N LEU A 214 -32.66 -29.70 -24.35
CA LEU A 214 -31.61 -30.66 -24.68
C LEU A 214 -30.86 -30.27 -25.95
N GLN A 215 -31.58 -29.87 -27.00
CA GLN A 215 -30.97 -29.48 -28.28
C GLN A 215 -30.13 -28.21 -28.15
N LEU A 216 -30.67 -27.20 -27.47
CA LEU A 216 -29.98 -25.93 -27.29
C LEU A 216 -28.78 -26.07 -26.35
N SER A 217 -28.84 -26.96 -25.35
CA SER A 217 -27.67 -27.23 -24.50
C SER A 217 -26.54 -27.91 -25.28
N GLN A 218 -26.85 -28.83 -26.19
CA GLN A 218 -25.86 -29.46 -27.08
C GLN A 218 -25.26 -28.44 -28.07
N ALA A 219 -26.08 -27.60 -28.68
CA ALA A 219 -25.61 -26.54 -29.58
C ALA A 219 -24.70 -25.54 -28.86
N LEU A 220 -25.04 -25.17 -27.62
CA LEU A 220 -24.23 -24.32 -26.76
C LEU A 220 -22.88 -24.96 -26.41
N GLU A 221 -22.83 -26.27 -26.15
CA GLU A 221 -21.55 -26.98 -25.94
C GLU A 221 -20.70 -27.03 -27.22
N GLN A 222 -21.31 -27.23 -28.40
CA GLN A 222 -20.61 -27.18 -29.69
C GLN A 222 -20.05 -25.79 -30.00
N ILE A 223 -20.80 -24.73 -29.70
CA ILE A 223 -20.33 -23.35 -29.82
C ILE A 223 -19.16 -23.10 -28.87
N ALA A 224 -19.28 -23.56 -27.62
CA ALA A 224 -18.22 -23.40 -26.63
C ALA A 224 -16.91 -24.08 -27.07
N THR A 225 -16.97 -25.30 -27.62
CA THR A 225 -15.78 -25.99 -28.11
C THR A 225 -15.19 -25.33 -29.36
N ALA A 226 -16.02 -24.88 -30.30
CA ALA A 226 -15.57 -24.13 -31.47
C ALA A 226 -14.88 -22.81 -31.06
N LEU A 227 -15.42 -22.12 -30.05
CA LEU A 227 -14.85 -20.87 -29.53
C LEU A 227 -13.56 -21.07 -28.72
N GLU A 228 -13.35 -22.25 -28.12
CA GLU A 228 -12.07 -22.61 -27.48
C GLU A 228 -10.96 -22.92 -28.50
N GLN A 229 -11.31 -23.35 -29.71
CA GLN A 229 -10.35 -23.70 -30.77
C GLN A 229 -9.98 -22.54 -31.69
N ALA A 230 -10.88 -21.56 -31.86
CA ALA A 230 -10.65 -20.32 -32.62
C ALA A 230 -9.79 -19.31 -31.85
#